data_AF-A0A1V4R8D2-F1
#
_entry.id   AF-A0A1V4R8D2-F1
#
_cell.length_a   1.000
_cell.length_b   1.000
_cell.length_c   1.000
_cell.angle_alpha   90.00
_cell.angle_beta   90.00
_cell.angle_gamma   90.00
#
_symmetry.space_group_name_H-M   'P 1'
#
loop_
_entity.id
_entity.type
_entity.pdbx_description
1 polymer ?
#
loop_
_entity_poly.entity_id
_entity_poly.type
_entity_poly.pdbx_seq_one_letter_code
_entity_poly.pdbx_strand_id
1 'polypeptide(L)'
;MIDIFSFILIFVIVLLAITLYVLYINNTNTNKKLQQQNDMIQTIQEQNHQKSITIAKQLQQLELLDETKEQNSSFQDQLIVSKQLNSTLQTKLQQQKISFDEKLKLMLNNEQIFIQKFENLSNEIIDKSQKKLQDENKKSLEYILSPVKIQLSDFKKKVEDIYEKDTKDRLNLSNELKELKELNLQMSKEANNLTSALRHDNKTQGSWGEIVLDRVLENSGLRLNHEYKRQISLKDANDKQFQPDVVVYLPDDRQIIIDAKTSLVSYNLSISCEDETQRQNHIKNHTISIKNHIKGLSKKKYEELKGINSLDFIFMFIPIESALLIAMETDVNLFDEAFKQKIILVSPSTLLVALRAVENSWRYEKQAKSITKVYSRAEELYKKFVGFVDDMDDIGKHINRANDSYENAYSKLSKGQGSLVRQATMLKDVSNIKPKKELKAVDYE
;
A
#
# COMPACT_ATOMS: atom_id res chain seq x y z
N MET A 1 -39.21 133.16 8.79
CA MET A 1 -38.65 132.67 10.06
C MET A 1 -39.06 131.22 10.18
N ILE A 2 -38.13 130.28 10.01
CA ILE A 2 -38.40 128.87 10.30
C ILE A 2 -38.23 128.69 11.81
N ASP A 3 -39.27 128.19 12.50
CA ASP A 3 -39.28 128.00 13.95
C ASP A 3 -38.23 126.98 14.41
N ILE A 4 -37.55 127.30 15.51
CA ILE A 4 -36.49 126.50 16.15
C ILE A 4 -36.95 125.05 16.44
N PHE A 5 -38.25 124.85 16.70
CA PHE A 5 -38.83 123.54 17.00
C PHE A 5 -38.74 122.55 15.82
N SER A 6 -38.93 123.03 14.59
CA SER A 6 -38.83 122.20 13.38
C SER A 6 -37.38 121.75 13.10
N PHE A 7 -36.39 122.58 13.44
CA PHE A 7 -34.98 122.22 13.31
C PHE A 7 -34.57 121.12 14.30
N ILE A 8 -35.05 121.20 15.55
CA ILE A 8 -34.82 120.18 16.58
C ILE A 8 -35.46 118.85 16.17
N LEU A 9 -36.68 118.86 15.64
CA LEU A 9 -37.38 117.65 15.21
C LEU A 9 -36.65 116.94 14.05
N ILE A 10 -36.19 117.70 13.04
CA ILE A 10 -35.40 117.16 11.93
C ILE A 10 -34.09 116.57 12.44
N PHE A 11 -33.42 117.25 13.37
CA PHE A 11 -32.16 116.77 13.95
C PHE A 11 -32.34 115.45 14.71
N VAL A 12 -33.42 115.30 15.48
CA VAL A 12 -33.76 114.06 16.21
C VAL A 12 -34.08 112.92 15.24
N ILE A 13 -34.83 113.19 14.16
CA ILE A 13 -35.15 112.19 13.14
C ILE A 13 -33.87 111.72 12.42
N VAL A 14 -32.95 112.63 12.10
CA VAL A 14 -31.67 112.30 11.48
C VAL A 14 -30.81 111.46 12.43
N LEU A 15 -30.74 111.81 13.72
CA LEU A 15 -30.04 111.00 14.74
C LEU A 15 -30.65 109.60 14.90
N LEU A 16 -31.97 109.48 14.90
CA LEU A 16 -32.67 108.20 14.93
C LEU A 16 -32.39 107.37 13.66
N ALA A 17 -32.39 107.99 12.48
CA ALA A 17 -32.06 107.32 11.24
C ALA A 17 -30.59 106.83 11.23
N ILE A 18 -29.65 107.63 11.74
CA ILE A 18 -28.24 107.25 11.86
C ILE A 18 -28.07 106.09 12.85
N THR A 19 -28.71 106.15 14.01
CA THR A 19 -28.63 105.07 15.02
C THR A 19 -29.25 103.77 14.53
N LEU A 20 -30.41 103.82 13.85
CA LEU A 20 -31.02 102.66 13.20
C LEU A 20 -30.13 102.10 12.07
N TYR A 21 -29.50 102.97 11.28
CA TYR A 21 -28.57 102.55 10.23
C TYR A 21 -27.32 101.87 10.80
N VAL A 22 -26.73 102.42 11.88
CA VAL A 22 -25.60 101.81 12.59
C VAL A 22 -26.00 100.46 13.21
N LEU A 23 -27.18 100.36 13.82
CA LEU A 23 -27.72 99.10 14.35
C LEU A 23 -27.93 98.06 13.23
N TYR A 24 -28.45 98.47 12.07
CA TYR A 24 -28.62 97.61 10.90
C TYR A 24 -27.28 97.10 10.36
N ILE A 25 -26.28 97.97 10.22
CA ILE A 25 -24.92 97.57 9.81
C ILE A 25 -24.29 96.63 10.83
N ASN A 26 -24.42 96.92 12.13
CA ASN A 26 -23.85 96.08 13.16
C ASN A 26 -24.52 94.70 13.20
N ASN A 27 -25.85 94.64 13.08
CA ASN A 27 -26.59 93.38 13.04
C ASN A 27 -26.25 92.56 11.78
N THR A 28 -26.16 93.19 10.61
CA THR A 28 -25.76 92.49 9.37
C THR A 28 -24.32 91.98 9.43
N ASN A 29 -23.39 92.73 10.03
CA ASN A 29 -22.02 92.27 10.25
C ASN A 29 -21.94 91.11 11.26
N THR A 30 -22.73 91.16 12.33
CA THR A 30 -22.83 90.06 13.31
C THR A 30 -23.42 88.80 12.68
N ASN A 31 -24.48 88.92 11.87
CA ASN A 31 -25.07 87.78 11.16
C ASN A 31 -24.11 87.18 10.14
N LYS A 32 -23.33 88.00 9.42
CA LYS A 32 -22.26 87.51 8.53
C LYS A 32 -21.17 86.74 9.30
N LYS A 33 -20.73 87.24 10.45
CA LYS A 33 -19.75 86.54 11.31
C LYS A 33 -20.32 85.22 11.85
N LEU A 34 -21.58 85.21 12.27
CA LEU A 34 -22.26 84.02 12.77
C LEU A 34 -22.42 82.97 11.67
N GLN A 35 -22.78 83.39 10.46
CA GLN A 35 -22.87 82.51 9.29
C GLN A 35 -21.50 81.91 8.93
N GLN A 36 -20.44 82.73 8.91
CA GLN A 36 -19.07 82.23 8.72
C GLN A 36 -18.63 81.24 9.79
N GLN A 37 -19.00 81.47 11.06
CA GLN A 37 -18.72 80.52 12.15
C GLN A 37 -19.49 79.21 11.98
N ASN A 38 -20.75 79.26 11.57
CA ASN A 38 -21.56 78.06 11.31
C ASN A 38 -21.02 77.26 10.12
N ASP A 39 -20.64 77.90 9.03
CA ASP A 39 -20.03 77.24 7.87
C ASP A 39 -18.69 76.58 8.25
N MET A 40 -17.89 77.24 9.10
CA MET A 40 -16.65 76.68 9.62
C MET A 40 -16.90 75.47 10.54
N ILE A 41 -17.92 75.53 11.42
CA ILE A 41 -18.31 74.40 12.27
C ILE A 41 -18.78 73.22 11.42
N GLN A 42 -19.61 73.46 10.40
CA GLN A 42 -20.09 72.42 9.50
C GLN A 42 -18.93 71.77 8.74
N THR A 43 -17.99 72.57 8.23
CA THR A 43 -16.77 72.06 7.58
C THR A 43 -15.93 71.18 8.53
N ILE A 44 -15.76 71.60 9.78
CA ILE A 44 -15.03 70.82 10.79
C ILE A 44 -15.76 69.52 11.13
N GLN A 45 -17.10 69.54 11.22
CA GLN A 45 -17.92 68.35 11.45
C GLN A 45 -17.80 67.34 10.29
N GLU A 46 -17.85 67.82 9.05
CA GLU A 46 -17.65 66.98 7.86
C GLU A 46 -16.25 66.36 7.83
N GLN A 47 -15.20 67.13 8.14
CA GLN A 47 -13.84 66.63 8.24
C GLN A 47 -13.68 65.58 9.35
N ASN A 48 -14.27 65.81 10.51
CA ASN A 48 -14.25 64.84 11.62
C ASN A 48 -15.01 63.56 11.27
N HIS A 49 -16.13 63.66 10.56
CA HIS A 49 -16.87 62.51 10.07
C HIS A 49 -16.03 61.69 9.07
N GLN A 50 -15.39 62.35 8.10
CA GLN A 50 -14.49 61.67 7.14
C GLN A 50 -13.30 60.98 7.84
N LYS A 51 -12.69 61.64 8.84
CA LYS A 51 -11.63 61.03 9.66
C LYS A 51 -12.14 59.82 10.43
N SER A 52 -13.32 59.89 11.02
CA SER A 52 -13.92 58.76 11.76
C SER A 52 -14.17 57.54 10.86
N ILE A 53 -14.65 57.77 9.63
CA ILE A 53 -14.85 56.70 8.64
C ILE A 53 -13.51 56.08 8.23
N THR A 54 -12.47 56.90 8.07
CA THR A 54 -11.13 56.43 7.68
C THR A 54 -10.51 55.58 8.79
N ILE A 55 -10.62 56.02 10.04
CA ILE A 55 -10.16 55.27 11.22
C ILE A 55 -10.90 53.93 11.34
N ALA A 56 -12.23 53.93 11.14
CA ALA A 56 -13.02 52.70 11.18
C ALA A 56 -12.57 51.69 10.10
N LYS A 57 -12.29 52.16 8.87
CA LYS A 57 -11.75 51.32 7.80
C LYS A 57 -10.37 50.75 8.14
N GLN A 58 -9.49 51.56 8.73
CA GLN A 58 -8.15 51.11 9.14
C GLN A 58 -8.21 50.09 10.27
N LEU A 59 -9.10 50.26 11.24
CA LEU A 59 -9.31 49.30 12.34
C LEU A 59 -9.81 47.95 11.81
N GLN A 60 -10.78 47.96 10.89
CA GLN A 60 -11.27 46.73 10.25
C GLN A 60 -10.16 46.02 9.46
N GLN A 61 -9.27 46.79 8.82
CA GLN A 61 -8.14 46.23 8.06
C GLN A 61 -7.05 45.65 8.97
N LEU A 62 -6.86 46.19 10.17
CA LEU A 62 -5.97 45.64 11.19
C LEU A 62 -6.53 44.34 11.78
N GLU A 63 -7.83 44.29 12.06
CA GLU A 63 -8.50 43.08 12.58
C GLU A 63 -8.38 41.91 11.59
N LEU A 64 -8.62 42.16 10.30
CA LEU A 64 -8.43 41.18 9.23
C LEU A 64 -6.96 40.71 9.10
N LEU A 65 -6.01 41.62 9.32
CA LEU A 65 -4.57 41.30 9.27
C LEU A 65 -4.16 40.39 10.42
N ASP A 66 -4.71 40.59 11.61
CA ASP A 66 -4.45 39.75 12.77
C ASP A 66 -5.09 38.35 12.61
N GLU A 67 -6.33 38.25 12.12
CA GLU A 67 -6.95 36.96 11.76
C GLU A 67 -6.11 36.20 10.72
N THR A 68 -5.61 36.89 9.70
CA THR A 68 -4.78 36.28 8.66
C THR A 68 -3.44 35.78 9.23
N LYS A 69 -2.85 36.51 10.19
CA LYS A 69 -1.62 36.08 10.88
C LYS A 69 -1.86 34.85 11.75
N GLU A 70 -2.95 34.80 12.50
CA GLU A 70 -3.30 33.64 13.32
C GLU A 70 -3.52 32.40 12.45
N GLN A 71 -4.26 32.53 11.33
CA GLN A 71 -4.44 31.45 10.37
C GLN A 71 -3.11 30.97 9.77
N ASN A 72 -2.22 31.89 9.38
CA ASN A 72 -0.90 31.54 8.88
C ASN A 72 -0.04 30.82 9.92
N SER A 73 -0.08 31.23 11.19
CA SER A 73 0.61 30.54 12.28
C SER A 73 0.07 29.12 12.46
N SER A 74 -1.25 28.95 12.49
CA SER A 74 -1.89 27.64 12.58
C SER A 74 -1.53 26.73 11.40
N PHE A 75 -1.51 27.26 10.17
CA PHE A 75 -1.09 26.50 8.99
C PHE A 75 0.40 26.11 9.05
N GLN A 76 1.27 26.99 9.56
CA GLN A 76 2.68 26.65 9.77
C GLN A 76 2.85 25.52 10.79
N ASP A 77 2.09 25.55 11.90
CA ASP A 77 2.12 24.49 12.92
C ASP A 77 1.63 23.16 12.36
N GLN A 78 0.52 23.16 11.60
CA GLN A 78 0.01 21.95 10.93
C GLN A 78 1.01 21.40 9.89
N LEU A 79 1.69 22.28 9.16
CA LEU A 79 2.72 21.89 8.20
C LEU A 79 3.92 21.24 8.89
N ILE A 80 4.33 21.75 10.06
CA ILE A 80 5.41 21.17 10.86
C ILE A 80 5.02 19.78 11.36
N VAL A 81 3.81 19.62 11.91
CA VAL A 81 3.31 18.33 12.39
C VAL A 81 3.19 17.32 11.25
N SER A 82 2.66 17.74 10.09
CA SER A 82 2.54 16.88 8.90
C SER A 82 3.91 16.45 8.36
N LYS A 83 4.90 17.35 8.33
CA LYS A 83 6.28 17.02 7.96
C LYS A 83 6.92 16.04 8.94
N GLN A 84 6.70 16.22 10.24
CA GLN A 84 7.19 15.30 11.28
C GLN A 84 6.55 13.91 11.16
N LEU A 85 5.24 13.85 10.89
CA LEU A 85 4.52 12.59 10.67
C LEU A 85 5.05 11.87 9.43
N ASN A 86 5.23 12.59 8.31
CA ASN A 86 5.80 12.04 7.09
C ASN A 86 7.23 11.53 7.30
N SER A 87 8.07 12.28 8.02
CA SER A 87 9.42 11.84 8.36
C SER A 87 9.39 10.57 9.22
N THR A 88 8.51 10.52 10.23
CA THR A 88 8.36 9.34 11.11
C THR A 88 7.86 8.12 10.33
N LEU A 89 6.91 8.30 9.42
CA LEU A 89 6.40 7.24 8.55
C LEU A 89 7.49 6.75 7.59
N GLN A 90 8.25 7.65 6.98
CA GLN A 90 9.40 7.29 6.15
C GLN A 90 10.44 6.50 6.94
N THR A 91 10.78 6.91 8.16
CA THR A 91 11.71 6.18 9.03
C THR A 91 11.18 4.80 9.39
N LYS A 92 9.90 4.66 9.76
CA LYS A 92 9.28 3.35 10.04
C LYS A 92 9.28 2.44 8.82
N LEU A 93 8.97 2.98 7.65
CA LEU A 93 8.95 2.22 6.39
C LEU A 93 10.36 1.80 5.98
N GLN A 94 11.36 2.67 6.20
CA GLN A 94 12.77 2.35 6.00
C GLN A 94 13.25 1.28 7.01
N GLN A 95 12.87 1.38 8.29
CA GLN A 95 13.17 0.36 9.30
C GLN A 95 12.54 -0.99 8.97
N GLN A 96 11.28 -1.02 8.50
CA GLN A 96 10.65 -2.25 8.06
C GLN A 96 11.35 -2.85 6.84
N LYS A 97 11.77 -2.03 5.87
CA LYS A 97 12.57 -2.49 4.73
C LYS A 97 13.92 -3.06 5.16
N ILE A 98 14.64 -2.36 6.04
CA ILE A 98 15.93 -2.83 6.56
C ILE A 98 15.75 -4.14 7.34
N SER A 99 14.76 -4.23 8.22
CA SER A 99 14.46 -5.45 8.97
C SER A 99 14.07 -6.62 8.06
N PHE A 100 13.34 -6.33 6.98
CA PHE A 100 12.99 -7.32 5.96
C PHE A 100 14.23 -7.78 5.19
N ASP A 101 15.08 -6.86 4.73
CA ASP A 101 16.34 -7.16 4.05
C ASP A 101 17.33 -7.92 4.94
N GLU A 102 17.37 -7.61 6.24
CA GLU A 102 18.16 -8.34 7.24
C GLU A 102 17.65 -9.76 7.45
N LYS A 103 16.33 -9.96 7.58
CA LYS A 103 15.71 -11.29 7.61
C LYS A 103 16.00 -12.08 6.33
N LEU A 104 15.97 -11.40 5.19
CA LEU A 104 16.20 -12.00 3.89
C LEU A 104 17.68 -12.38 3.72
N LYS A 105 18.61 -11.51 4.12
CA LYS A 105 20.05 -11.84 4.21
C LYS A 105 20.31 -12.98 5.18
N LEU A 106 19.63 -13.02 6.33
CA LEU A 106 19.76 -14.13 7.29
C LEU A 106 19.28 -15.44 6.67
N MET A 107 18.17 -15.43 5.92
CA MET A 107 17.69 -16.60 5.18
C MET A 107 18.66 -17.04 4.08
N LEU A 108 19.16 -16.12 3.26
CA LEU A 108 20.17 -16.40 2.22
C LEU A 108 21.49 -16.91 2.82
N ASN A 109 21.90 -16.38 3.98
CA ASN A 109 23.10 -16.83 4.66
C ASN A 109 22.88 -18.23 5.28
N ASN A 110 21.69 -18.49 5.84
CA ASN A 110 21.31 -19.82 6.29
C ASN A 110 21.25 -20.82 5.12
N GLU A 111 20.79 -20.39 3.94
CA GLU A 111 20.82 -21.16 2.69
C GLU A 111 22.25 -21.49 2.26
N GLN A 112 23.17 -20.51 2.24
CA GLN A 112 24.59 -20.76 1.95
C GLN A 112 25.23 -21.68 2.97
N ILE A 113 24.99 -21.48 4.27
CA ILE A 113 25.47 -22.38 5.33
C ILE A 113 24.91 -23.79 5.14
N PHE A 114 23.66 -23.93 4.72
CA PHE A 114 23.03 -25.22 4.47
C PHE A 114 23.63 -25.91 3.25
N ILE A 115 23.80 -25.20 2.13
CA ILE A 115 24.46 -25.71 0.91
C ILE A 115 25.90 -26.07 1.20
N GLN A 116 26.63 -25.25 1.95
CA GLN A 116 28.03 -25.50 2.28
C GLN A 116 28.18 -26.65 3.26
N LYS A 117 27.30 -26.77 4.26
CA LYS A 117 27.25 -27.96 5.14
C LYS A 117 26.88 -29.22 4.34
N PHE A 118 25.98 -29.10 3.37
CA PHE A 118 25.57 -30.19 2.50
C PHE A 118 26.70 -30.62 1.55
N GLU A 119 27.41 -29.69 0.91
CA GLU A 119 28.58 -29.96 0.08
C GLU A 119 29.71 -30.56 0.91
N ASN A 120 30.01 -29.98 2.08
CA ASN A 120 31.04 -30.52 2.96
C ASN A 120 30.71 -31.94 3.41
N LEU A 121 29.48 -32.21 3.83
CA LEU A 121 29.05 -33.55 4.25
C LEU A 121 29.01 -34.53 3.08
N SER A 122 28.57 -34.09 1.90
CA SER A 122 28.57 -34.91 0.68
C SER A 122 29.99 -35.27 0.27
N ASN A 123 30.92 -34.31 0.28
CA ASN A 123 32.33 -34.54 -0.01
C ASN A 123 32.98 -35.43 1.06
N GLU A 124 32.63 -35.27 2.34
CA GLU A 124 33.17 -36.10 3.42
C GLU A 124 32.66 -37.55 3.33
N ILE A 125 31.38 -37.76 2.96
CA ILE A 125 30.78 -39.08 2.74
C ILE A 125 31.35 -39.72 1.47
N ILE A 126 31.52 -38.96 0.38
CA ILE A 126 32.15 -39.43 -0.87
C ILE A 126 33.62 -39.78 -0.61
N ASP A 127 34.40 -38.94 0.05
CA ASP A 127 35.80 -39.25 0.38
C ASP A 127 35.94 -40.43 1.34
N LYS A 128 35.05 -40.57 2.34
CA LYS A 128 35.05 -41.71 3.26
C LYS A 128 34.63 -43.01 2.55
N SER A 129 33.65 -42.96 1.66
CA SER A 129 33.22 -44.13 0.88
C SER A 129 34.25 -44.51 -0.21
N GLN A 130 34.93 -43.53 -0.80
CA GLN A 130 35.94 -43.71 -1.85
C GLN A 130 37.31 -44.15 -1.29
N LYS A 131 37.71 -43.70 -0.08
CA LYS A 131 38.93 -44.19 0.61
C LYS A 131 38.77 -45.57 1.24
N LYS A 132 37.56 -45.97 1.63
CA LYS A 132 37.32 -47.27 2.30
C LYS A 132 37.09 -48.43 1.32
N LEU A 133 36.99 -48.15 0.01
CA LEU A 133 36.65 -49.11 -1.04
C LEU A 133 37.51 -48.85 -2.28
N GLN A 134 38.74 -49.38 -2.30
CA GLN A 134 39.66 -49.12 -3.40
C GLN A 134 39.49 -50.08 -4.60
N ASP A 135 39.43 -49.46 -5.78
CA ASP A 135 39.80 -49.85 -7.15
C ASP A 135 39.00 -50.85 -8.03
N GLU A 136 38.14 -51.75 -7.55
CA GLU A 136 37.42 -52.67 -8.48
C GLU A 136 35.97 -52.30 -8.87
N ASN A 137 35.25 -51.45 -8.12
CA ASN A 137 33.79 -51.26 -8.29
C ASN A 137 33.33 -49.92 -8.91
N LYS A 138 34.23 -49.18 -9.56
CA LYS A 138 33.97 -47.82 -10.10
C LYS A 138 32.79 -47.73 -11.09
N LYS A 139 32.61 -48.75 -11.95
CA LYS A 139 31.55 -48.78 -12.99
C LYS A 139 30.16 -49.08 -12.44
N SER A 140 30.04 -49.94 -11.42
CA SER A 140 28.73 -50.26 -10.82
C SER A 140 28.21 -49.10 -9.97
N LEU A 141 29.10 -48.32 -9.35
CA LEU A 141 28.75 -47.13 -8.57
C LEU A 141 28.18 -46.00 -9.44
N GLU A 142 28.69 -45.82 -10.66
CA GLU A 142 28.21 -44.80 -11.59
C GLU A 142 26.75 -45.05 -11.99
N TYR A 143 26.36 -46.32 -12.16
CA TYR A 143 24.99 -46.70 -12.48
C TYR A 143 24.01 -46.47 -11.31
N ILE A 144 24.50 -46.61 -10.08
CA ILE A 144 23.68 -46.49 -8.87
C ILE A 144 23.58 -45.02 -8.39
N LEU A 145 24.63 -44.21 -8.58
CA LEU A 145 24.65 -42.80 -8.20
C LEU A 145 24.05 -41.87 -9.27
N SER A 146 23.97 -42.32 -10.53
CA SER A 146 23.40 -41.54 -11.63
C SER A 146 21.94 -41.07 -11.38
N PRO A 147 21.01 -41.91 -10.89
CA PRO A 147 19.65 -41.47 -10.58
C PRO A 147 19.58 -40.34 -9.54
N VAL A 148 20.46 -40.36 -8.53
CA VAL A 148 20.51 -39.33 -7.49
C VAL A 148 21.06 -38.01 -8.04
N LYS A 149 22.10 -38.10 -8.87
CA LYS A 149 22.66 -36.93 -9.58
C LYS A 149 21.64 -36.26 -10.49
N ILE A 150 20.83 -37.06 -11.19
CA ILE A 150 19.74 -36.56 -12.05
C ILE A 150 18.67 -35.86 -11.22
N GLN A 151 18.19 -36.47 -10.14
CA GLN A 151 17.16 -35.86 -9.28
C GLN A 151 17.65 -34.56 -8.59
N LEU A 152 18.91 -34.51 -8.16
CA LEU A 152 19.50 -33.28 -7.60
C LEU A 152 19.66 -32.18 -8.65
N SER A 153 20.02 -32.55 -9.88
CA SER A 153 20.10 -31.62 -11.02
C SER A 153 18.72 -31.04 -11.38
N ASP A 154 17.69 -31.88 -11.38
CA ASP A 154 16.31 -31.46 -11.66
C ASP A 154 15.76 -30.56 -10.54
N PHE A 155 16.08 -30.86 -9.28
CA PHE A 155 15.73 -30.01 -8.14
C PHE A 155 16.41 -28.64 -8.23
N LYS A 156 17.72 -28.62 -8.50
CA LYS A 156 18.50 -27.38 -8.70
C LYS A 156 17.89 -26.50 -9.79
N LYS A 157 17.60 -27.08 -10.97
CA LYS A 157 16.92 -26.37 -12.06
C LYS A 157 15.58 -25.79 -11.63
N LYS A 158 14.76 -26.57 -10.91
CA LYS A 158 13.45 -26.12 -10.46
C LYS A 158 13.54 -24.92 -9.50
N VAL A 159 14.58 -24.87 -8.69
CA VAL A 159 14.86 -23.76 -7.77
C VAL A 159 15.35 -22.53 -8.54
N GLU A 160 16.30 -22.70 -9.46
CA GLU A 160 16.79 -21.63 -10.35
C GLU A 160 15.65 -21.01 -11.18
N ASP A 161 14.78 -21.83 -11.76
CA ASP A 161 13.60 -21.39 -12.53
C ASP A 161 12.63 -20.55 -11.68
N ILE A 162 12.42 -20.91 -10.41
CA ILE A 162 11.55 -20.17 -9.50
C ILE A 162 12.17 -18.80 -9.18
N TYR A 163 13.49 -18.73 -8.99
CA TYR A 163 14.20 -17.48 -8.68
C TYR A 163 14.32 -16.53 -9.88
N GLU A 164 14.57 -17.05 -11.08
CA GLU A 164 14.52 -16.25 -12.31
C GLU A 164 13.12 -15.68 -12.53
N LYS A 165 12.08 -16.49 -12.27
CA LYS A 165 10.70 -16.05 -12.38
C LYS A 165 10.35 -14.97 -11.35
N ASP A 166 10.80 -15.10 -10.09
CA ASP A 166 10.60 -14.06 -9.06
C ASP A 166 11.28 -12.73 -9.42
N THR A 167 12.50 -12.79 -9.96
CA THR A 167 13.24 -11.60 -10.40
C THR A 167 12.54 -10.92 -11.57
N LYS A 168 12.03 -11.70 -12.52
CA LYS A 168 11.24 -11.19 -13.65
C LYS A 168 9.92 -10.57 -13.19
N ASP A 169 9.24 -11.20 -12.24
CA ASP A 169 7.99 -10.68 -11.66
C ASP A 169 8.21 -9.35 -10.93
N ARG A 170 9.37 -9.15 -10.28
CA ARG A 170 9.75 -7.84 -9.69
C ARG A 170 9.95 -6.74 -10.73
N LEU A 171 10.56 -7.06 -11.87
CA LEU A 171 10.72 -6.10 -12.98
C LEU A 171 9.36 -5.78 -13.62
N ASN A 172 8.49 -6.77 -13.76
CA ASN A 172 7.11 -6.59 -14.23
C ASN A 172 6.33 -5.67 -13.28
N LEU A 173 6.46 -5.84 -11.96
CA LEU A 173 5.81 -4.96 -10.97
C LEU A 173 6.20 -3.47 -11.15
N SER A 174 7.46 -3.20 -11.49
CA SER A 174 7.92 -1.82 -11.77
C SER A 174 7.26 -1.23 -13.02
N ASN A 175 7.08 -2.04 -14.06
CA ASN A 175 6.38 -1.63 -15.28
C ASN A 175 4.88 -1.47 -15.02
N GLU A 176 4.26 -2.39 -14.30
CA GLU A 176 2.87 -2.30 -13.85
C GLU A 176 2.62 -1.03 -13.03
N LEU A 177 3.58 -0.59 -12.20
CA LEU A 177 3.49 0.68 -11.46
C LEU A 177 3.49 1.91 -12.39
N LYS A 178 4.25 1.86 -13.49
CA LYS A 178 4.23 2.93 -14.50
C LYS A 178 2.91 2.93 -15.27
N GLU A 179 2.43 1.76 -15.68
CA GLU A 179 1.12 1.61 -16.32
C GLU A 179 0.00 2.09 -15.40
N LEU A 180 0.07 1.80 -14.09
CA LEU A 180 -0.89 2.29 -13.11
C LEU A 180 -0.92 3.81 -13.06
N LYS A 181 0.25 4.47 -13.14
CA LYS A 181 0.34 5.93 -13.21
C LYS A 181 -0.31 6.49 -14.48
N GLU A 182 -0.05 5.89 -15.63
CA GLU A 182 -0.64 6.31 -16.90
C GLU A 182 -2.16 6.10 -16.94
N LEU A 183 -2.60 4.94 -16.48
CA LEU A 183 -4.01 4.58 -16.41
C LEU A 183 -4.76 5.47 -15.41
N ASN A 184 -4.12 5.84 -14.30
CA ASN A 184 -4.66 6.81 -13.37
C ASN A 184 -4.85 8.20 -13.99
N LEU A 185 -3.84 8.69 -14.74
CA LEU A 185 -3.94 9.96 -15.45
C LEU A 185 -5.05 9.95 -16.51
N GLN A 186 -5.20 8.83 -17.25
CA GLN A 186 -6.27 8.67 -18.23
C GLN A 186 -7.65 8.63 -17.59
N MET A 187 -7.82 7.84 -16.52
CA MET A 187 -9.09 7.74 -15.79
C MET A 187 -9.51 9.08 -15.18
N SER A 188 -8.60 9.85 -14.58
CA SER A 188 -8.90 11.19 -14.07
C SER A 188 -9.34 12.16 -15.17
N LYS A 189 -8.76 12.04 -16.37
CA LYS A 189 -9.15 12.85 -17.54
C LYS A 189 -10.53 12.44 -18.07
N GLU A 190 -10.81 11.15 -18.19
CA GLU A 190 -12.11 10.62 -18.61
C GLU A 190 -13.23 10.98 -17.61
N ALA A 191 -12.94 10.90 -16.31
CA ALA A 191 -13.87 11.28 -15.25
C ALA A 191 -14.29 12.76 -15.35
N ASN A 192 -13.34 13.67 -15.56
CA ASN A 192 -13.64 15.11 -15.69
C ASN A 192 -14.45 15.42 -16.95
N ASN A 193 -14.12 14.79 -18.08
CA ASN A 193 -14.84 15.00 -19.34
C ASN A 193 -16.27 14.48 -19.29
N LEU A 194 -16.50 13.28 -18.74
CA LEU A 194 -17.82 12.67 -18.73
C LEU A 194 -18.75 13.27 -17.67
N THR A 195 -18.21 13.72 -16.54
CA THR A 195 -18.99 14.47 -15.53
C THR A 195 -19.61 15.74 -16.11
N SER A 196 -18.90 16.38 -17.04
CA SER A 196 -19.42 17.55 -17.77
C SER A 196 -20.57 17.19 -18.73
N ALA A 197 -20.62 15.95 -19.22
CA ALA A 197 -21.65 15.45 -20.13
C ALA A 197 -22.90 14.89 -19.41
N LEU A 198 -22.76 14.37 -18.18
CA LEU A 198 -23.84 13.70 -17.41
C LEU A 198 -24.50 14.59 -16.33
N ARG A 199 -24.52 15.91 -16.52
CA ARG A 199 -24.88 16.90 -15.48
C ARG A 199 -26.30 16.81 -14.89
N HIS A 200 -27.27 16.16 -15.56
CA HIS A 200 -28.70 16.34 -15.23
C HIS A 200 -29.49 15.08 -14.83
N ASP A 201 -28.89 13.87 -14.79
CA ASP A 201 -29.62 12.65 -14.42
C ASP A 201 -28.90 11.84 -13.32
N ASN A 202 -29.46 11.90 -12.11
CA ASN A 202 -28.97 11.20 -10.91
C ASN A 202 -28.85 9.68 -11.12
N LYS A 203 -29.74 9.07 -11.92
CA LYS A 203 -29.71 7.63 -12.17
C LYS A 203 -28.55 7.25 -13.08
N THR A 204 -28.29 8.05 -14.12
CA THR A 204 -27.12 7.84 -14.99
C THR A 204 -25.80 8.10 -14.28
N GLN A 205 -25.75 9.04 -13.32
CA GLN A 205 -24.56 9.28 -12.49
C GLN A 205 -24.25 8.12 -11.55
N GLY A 206 -25.28 7.51 -10.95
CA GLY A 206 -25.13 6.30 -10.14
C GLY A 206 -24.57 5.14 -10.96
N SER A 207 -25.19 4.85 -12.10
CA SER A 207 -24.73 3.79 -13.01
C SER A 207 -23.33 4.06 -13.57
N TRP A 208 -22.95 5.32 -13.79
CA TRP A 208 -21.58 5.66 -14.20
C TRP A 208 -20.57 5.41 -13.08
N GLY A 209 -20.90 5.77 -11.83
CA GLY A 209 -20.06 5.47 -10.67
C GLY A 209 -19.75 3.97 -10.55
N GLU A 210 -20.75 3.12 -10.83
CA GLU A 210 -20.55 1.66 -10.91
C GLU A 210 -19.63 1.25 -12.06
N ILE A 211 -19.78 1.83 -13.27
CA ILE A 211 -18.90 1.53 -14.41
C ILE A 211 -17.44 1.91 -14.10
N VAL A 212 -17.21 3.05 -13.43
CA VAL A 212 -15.86 3.44 -13.01
C VAL A 212 -15.32 2.46 -11.98
N LEU A 213 -16.13 2.04 -11.01
CA LEU A 213 -15.74 1.04 -10.03
C LEU A 213 -15.37 -0.29 -10.71
N ASP A 214 -16.17 -0.76 -11.67
CA ASP A 214 -15.88 -1.97 -12.45
C ASP A 214 -14.53 -1.86 -13.16
N ARG A 215 -14.27 -0.73 -13.83
CA ARG A 215 -12.96 -0.50 -14.48
C ARG A 215 -11.80 -0.51 -13.47
N VAL A 216 -11.97 0.08 -12.28
CA VAL A 216 -10.93 0.05 -11.25
C VAL A 216 -10.65 -1.39 -10.80
N LEU A 217 -11.69 -2.20 -10.60
CA LEU A 217 -11.57 -3.61 -10.21
C LEU A 217 -10.85 -4.41 -11.29
N GLU A 218 -11.26 -4.29 -12.56
CA GLU A 218 -10.62 -4.98 -13.69
C GLU A 218 -9.14 -4.58 -13.85
N ASN A 219 -8.85 -3.28 -13.82
CA ASN A 219 -7.48 -2.76 -13.97
C ASN A 219 -6.58 -3.08 -12.77
N SER A 220 -7.16 -3.44 -11.63
CA SER A 220 -6.43 -3.96 -10.48
C SER A 220 -6.07 -5.45 -10.59
N GLY A 221 -6.52 -6.12 -11.66
CA GLY A 221 -6.24 -7.54 -11.94
C GLY A 221 -7.29 -8.51 -11.38
N LEU A 222 -8.41 -8.00 -10.86
CA LEU A 222 -9.47 -8.80 -10.25
C LEU A 222 -10.43 -9.36 -11.31
N ARG A 223 -10.90 -10.60 -11.13
CA ARG A 223 -11.88 -11.22 -12.04
C ARG A 223 -13.24 -11.39 -11.36
N LEU A 224 -14.28 -11.06 -12.12
CA LEU A 224 -15.66 -11.20 -11.68
C LEU A 224 -15.96 -12.67 -11.36
N ASN A 225 -16.70 -12.89 -10.28
CA ASN A 225 -17.09 -14.20 -9.72
C ASN A 225 -15.93 -15.05 -9.17
N HIS A 226 -14.69 -14.55 -9.19
CA HIS A 226 -13.53 -15.19 -8.57
C HIS A 226 -13.04 -14.37 -7.39
N GLU A 227 -12.32 -13.28 -7.67
CA GLU A 227 -11.76 -12.41 -6.63
C GLU A 227 -12.77 -11.37 -6.14
N TYR A 228 -13.82 -11.08 -6.90
CA TYR A 228 -14.92 -10.21 -6.43
C TYR A 228 -16.28 -10.65 -6.97
N LYS A 229 -17.35 -10.28 -6.25
CA LYS A 229 -18.75 -10.45 -6.65
C LYS A 229 -19.52 -9.15 -6.49
N ARG A 230 -20.54 -8.96 -7.32
CA ARG A 230 -21.42 -7.79 -7.30
C ARG A 230 -22.75 -8.10 -6.66
N GLN A 231 -23.37 -7.08 -6.07
CA GLN A 231 -24.79 -7.06 -5.68
C GLN A 231 -25.23 -8.30 -4.89
N ILE A 232 -24.37 -8.76 -4.00
CA ILE A 232 -24.64 -9.98 -3.24
C ILE A 232 -25.72 -9.66 -2.21
N SER A 233 -26.78 -10.46 -2.21
CA SER A 233 -27.83 -10.33 -1.21
C SER A 233 -27.36 -10.97 0.09
N LEU A 234 -27.16 -10.16 1.11
CA LEU A 234 -26.71 -10.56 2.43
C LEU A 234 -27.83 -10.30 3.44
N LYS A 235 -27.85 -11.08 4.52
CA LYS A 235 -28.87 -10.96 5.56
C LYS A 235 -28.25 -10.70 6.92
N ASP A 236 -28.88 -9.86 7.70
CA ASP A 236 -28.50 -9.64 9.09
C ASP A 236 -29.06 -10.73 10.02
N ALA A 237 -28.84 -10.57 11.32
CA ALA A 237 -29.38 -11.45 12.35
C ALA A 237 -30.93 -11.51 12.34
N ASN A 238 -31.60 -10.45 11.88
CA ASN A 238 -33.05 -10.26 11.83
C ASN A 238 -33.66 -10.56 10.44
N ASP A 239 -32.92 -11.25 9.56
CA ASP A 239 -33.32 -11.56 8.17
C ASP A 239 -33.58 -10.33 7.26
N LYS A 240 -33.13 -9.14 7.68
CA LYS A 240 -33.19 -7.94 6.83
C LYS A 240 -32.13 -8.04 5.74
N GLN A 241 -32.54 -7.73 4.52
CA GLN A 241 -31.70 -7.84 3.33
C GLN A 241 -30.85 -6.58 3.15
N PHE A 242 -29.55 -6.80 2.94
CA PHE A 242 -28.55 -5.78 2.63
C PHE A 242 -27.83 -6.19 1.36
N GLN A 243 -27.54 -5.21 0.50
CA GLN A 243 -26.90 -5.44 -0.77
C GLN A 243 -25.79 -4.39 -0.95
N PRO A 244 -24.53 -4.72 -0.67
CA PRO A 244 -23.40 -3.89 -1.08
C PRO A 244 -23.20 -4.00 -2.59
N ASP A 245 -22.59 -2.97 -3.17
CA ASP A 245 -22.36 -2.93 -4.61
C ASP A 245 -21.32 -3.98 -5.04
N VAL A 246 -20.22 -4.08 -4.29
CA VAL A 246 -19.14 -5.04 -4.54
C VAL A 246 -18.59 -5.63 -3.24
N VAL A 247 -18.27 -6.93 -3.27
CA VAL A 247 -17.45 -7.59 -2.25
C VAL A 247 -16.24 -8.23 -2.91
N VAL A 248 -15.05 -7.90 -2.41
CA VAL A 248 -13.75 -8.44 -2.83
C VAL A 248 -13.26 -9.45 -1.79
N TYR A 249 -12.80 -10.62 -2.21
CA TYR A 249 -12.42 -11.75 -1.35
C TYR A 249 -10.92 -11.82 -1.12
N LEU A 250 -10.44 -11.37 0.03
CA LEU A 250 -9.04 -11.37 0.45
C LEU A 250 -8.48 -12.78 0.76
N PRO A 251 -7.15 -12.91 0.89
CA PRO A 251 -6.54 -14.05 1.58
C PRO A 251 -7.15 -14.28 2.98
N ASP A 252 -6.99 -15.49 3.53
CA ASP A 252 -7.50 -15.89 4.86
C ASP A 252 -9.02 -15.77 5.03
N ASP A 253 -9.77 -16.00 3.95
CA ASP A 253 -11.25 -15.93 3.92
C ASP A 253 -11.82 -14.59 4.40
N ARG A 254 -11.05 -13.48 4.27
CA ARG A 254 -11.52 -12.14 4.61
C ARG A 254 -12.17 -11.45 3.42
N GLN A 255 -12.94 -10.40 3.67
CA GLN A 255 -13.69 -9.69 2.62
C GLN A 255 -13.57 -8.17 2.76
N ILE A 256 -13.41 -7.46 1.64
CA ILE A 256 -13.57 -6.00 1.55
C ILE A 256 -14.92 -5.71 0.94
N ILE A 257 -15.67 -4.82 1.58
CA ILE A 257 -16.96 -4.36 1.09
C ILE A 257 -16.79 -2.97 0.51
N ILE A 258 -17.25 -2.78 -0.73
CA ILE A 258 -17.18 -1.51 -1.45
C ILE A 258 -18.62 -1.08 -1.78
N ASP A 259 -18.97 0.15 -1.38
CA ASP A 259 -20.25 0.81 -1.66
C ASP A 259 -19.94 2.09 -2.45
N ALA A 260 -20.38 2.13 -3.71
CA ALA A 260 -20.23 3.26 -4.62
C ALA A 260 -21.42 4.22 -4.43
N LYS A 261 -21.35 5.06 -3.41
CA LYS A 261 -22.41 6.03 -3.16
C LYS A 261 -22.04 7.42 -3.65
N THR A 262 -22.61 7.80 -4.79
CA THR A 262 -22.36 9.08 -5.43
C THR A 262 -23.48 10.07 -5.19
N SER A 263 -23.15 11.21 -4.57
CA SER A 263 -23.94 12.43 -4.67
C SER A 263 -23.03 13.51 -5.23
N LEU A 264 -22.98 13.58 -6.56
CA LEU A 264 -22.12 14.51 -7.29
C LEU A 264 -22.87 15.77 -7.72
N VAL A 265 -24.15 15.88 -7.38
CA VAL A 265 -25.02 16.99 -7.78
C VAL A 265 -24.46 18.32 -7.30
N SER A 266 -24.18 18.43 -5.99
CA SER A 266 -23.64 19.66 -5.41
C SER A 266 -22.23 19.97 -5.91
N TYR A 267 -21.40 18.95 -6.13
CA TYR A 267 -20.08 19.12 -6.76
C TYR A 267 -20.19 19.70 -8.18
N ASN A 268 -21.07 19.14 -9.02
CA ASN A 268 -21.27 19.62 -10.39
C ASN A 268 -21.81 21.05 -10.44
N LEU A 269 -22.72 21.39 -9.54
CA LEU A 269 -23.21 22.76 -9.39
C LEU A 269 -22.08 23.71 -8.99
N SER A 270 -21.16 23.29 -8.11
CA SER A 270 -20.00 24.11 -7.76
C SER A 270 -19.07 24.39 -8.94
N ILE A 271 -18.82 23.41 -9.81
CA ILE A 271 -17.97 23.61 -11.00
C ILE A 271 -18.63 24.51 -12.05
N SER A 272 -19.95 24.45 -12.17
CA SER A 272 -20.71 25.20 -13.18
C SER A 272 -21.15 26.59 -12.71
N CYS A 273 -20.91 26.94 -11.45
CA CYS A 273 -21.29 28.22 -10.88
C CYS A 273 -20.19 29.27 -11.09
N GLU A 274 -20.56 30.40 -11.69
CA GLU A 274 -19.65 31.54 -11.91
C GLU A 274 -19.55 32.44 -10.66
N ASP A 275 -20.58 32.47 -9.81
CA ASP A 275 -20.57 33.24 -8.56
C ASP A 275 -19.81 32.49 -7.46
N GLU A 276 -18.79 33.15 -6.91
CA GLU A 276 -17.92 32.59 -5.87
C GLU A 276 -18.70 32.18 -4.62
N THR A 277 -19.68 33.00 -4.22
CA THR A 277 -20.45 32.77 -2.98
C THR A 277 -21.34 31.54 -3.11
N GLN A 278 -22.05 31.41 -4.23
CA GLN A 278 -22.83 30.22 -4.54
C GLN A 278 -21.96 28.99 -4.74
N ARG A 279 -20.78 29.11 -5.36
CA ARG A 279 -19.81 28.01 -5.48
C ARG A 279 -19.41 27.45 -4.13
N GLN A 280 -19.06 28.30 -3.17
CA GLN A 280 -18.71 27.88 -1.80
C GLN A 280 -19.89 27.20 -1.08
N ASN A 281 -21.12 27.68 -1.28
CA ASN A 281 -22.32 27.02 -0.73
C ASN A 281 -22.54 25.62 -1.33
N HIS A 282 -22.33 25.46 -2.63
CA HIS A 282 -22.43 24.15 -3.29
C HIS A 282 -21.35 23.17 -2.82
N ILE A 283 -20.12 23.66 -2.58
CA ILE A 283 -19.03 22.86 -1.99
C ILE A 283 -19.39 22.39 -0.57
N LYS A 284 -19.91 23.29 0.28
CA LYS A 284 -20.37 22.91 1.63
C LYS A 284 -21.48 21.85 1.59
N ASN A 285 -22.44 22.02 0.69
CA ASN A 285 -23.53 21.05 0.51
C ASN A 285 -23.01 19.69 0.02
N HIS A 286 -22.01 19.66 -0.84
CA HIS A 286 -21.32 18.44 -1.27
C HIS A 286 -20.67 17.71 -0.08
N THR A 287 -19.91 18.43 0.75
CA THR A 287 -19.28 17.87 1.96
C THR A 287 -20.32 17.33 2.94
N ILE A 288 -21.42 18.04 3.16
CA ILE A 288 -22.55 17.56 3.99
C ILE A 288 -23.16 16.29 3.40
N SER A 289 -23.33 16.21 2.08
CA SER A 289 -23.85 15.01 1.42
C SER A 289 -22.95 13.80 1.65
N ILE A 290 -21.62 13.97 1.53
CA ILE A 290 -20.66 12.91 1.84
C ILE A 290 -20.78 12.46 3.30
N LYS A 291 -20.82 13.39 4.26
CA LYS A 291 -21.02 13.06 5.69
C LYS A 291 -22.31 12.29 5.95
N ASN A 292 -23.40 12.66 5.28
CA ASN A 292 -24.67 11.94 5.40
C ASN A 292 -24.57 10.52 4.84
N HIS A 293 -23.82 10.32 3.75
CA HIS A 293 -23.54 8.98 3.23
C HIS A 293 -22.68 8.15 4.18
N ILE A 294 -21.62 8.73 4.76
CA ILE A 294 -20.80 8.07 5.79
C ILE A 294 -21.70 7.58 6.94
N LYS A 295 -22.53 8.47 7.50
CA LYS A 295 -23.47 8.14 8.58
C LYS A 295 -24.52 7.09 8.18
N GLY A 296 -24.95 7.11 6.91
CA GLY A 296 -25.90 6.14 6.38
C GLY A 296 -25.28 4.75 6.21
N LEU A 297 -24.02 4.71 5.77
CA LEU A 297 -23.28 3.48 5.52
C LEU A 297 -22.84 2.80 6.82
N SER A 298 -22.38 3.58 7.81
CA SER A 298 -21.96 3.04 9.12
C SER A 298 -23.11 2.36 9.86
N LYS A 299 -24.35 2.80 9.64
CA LYS A 299 -25.56 2.16 10.19
C LYS A 299 -25.89 0.80 9.57
N LYS A 300 -25.38 0.50 8.37
CA LYS A 300 -25.66 -0.79 7.70
C LYS A 300 -24.87 -1.95 8.31
N LYS A 301 -23.76 -1.65 9.02
CA LYS A 301 -22.92 -2.61 9.75
C LYS A 301 -22.70 -3.93 9.01
N TYR A 302 -22.15 -3.84 7.80
CA TYR A 302 -22.00 -5.02 6.95
C TYR A 302 -21.12 -6.11 7.59
N GLU A 303 -20.25 -5.74 8.54
CA GLU A 303 -19.43 -6.64 9.34
C GLU A 303 -20.23 -7.59 10.26
N GLU A 304 -21.49 -7.27 10.57
CA GLU A 304 -22.37 -8.11 11.40
C GLU A 304 -23.24 -9.08 10.57
N LEU A 305 -23.11 -9.09 9.24
CA LEU A 305 -23.96 -9.90 8.35
C LEU A 305 -23.53 -11.37 8.27
N LYS A 306 -24.52 -12.26 8.15
CA LYS A 306 -24.30 -13.71 8.07
C LYS A 306 -23.57 -14.08 6.77
N GLY A 307 -22.52 -14.90 6.87
CA GLY A 307 -21.79 -15.42 5.72
C GLY A 307 -20.68 -14.49 5.19
N ILE A 308 -20.39 -13.40 5.91
CA ILE A 308 -19.29 -12.49 5.61
C ILE A 308 -18.29 -12.53 6.75
N ASN A 309 -17.01 -12.57 6.38
CA ASN A 309 -15.90 -12.34 7.29
C ASN A 309 -15.17 -11.08 6.79
N SER A 310 -15.79 -9.91 6.94
CA SER A 310 -15.23 -8.67 6.40
C SER A 310 -14.11 -8.13 7.27
N LEU A 311 -13.25 -7.31 6.69
CA LEU A 311 -12.46 -6.39 7.49
C LEU A 311 -13.38 -5.45 8.29
N ASP A 312 -12.84 -4.88 9.35
CA ASP A 312 -13.48 -3.85 10.18
C ASP A 312 -13.75 -2.53 9.43
N PHE A 313 -13.61 -2.48 8.11
CA PHE A 313 -13.75 -1.25 7.33
C PHE A 313 -14.56 -1.47 6.04
N ILE A 314 -15.40 -0.49 5.74
CA ILE A 314 -16.15 -0.40 4.47
C ILE A 314 -15.51 0.67 3.60
N PHE A 315 -15.33 0.37 2.32
CA PHE A 315 -14.76 1.29 1.35
C PHE A 315 -15.90 2.07 0.69
N MET A 316 -15.95 3.38 0.93
CA MET A 316 -16.89 4.27 0.26
C MET A 316 -16.22 4.86 -0.97
N PHE A 317 -16.68 4.44 -2.14
CA PHE A 317 -16.08 4.81 -3.42
C PHE A 317 -16.67 6.11 -3.99
N ILE A 318 -15.79 7.06 -4.30
CA ILE A 318 -16.10 8.35 -4.92
C ILE A 318 -15.39 8.39 -6.28
N PRO A 319 -16.11 8.33 -7.42
CA PRO A 319 -15.52 8.12 -8.74
C PRO A 319 -14.78 9.34 -9.29
N ILE A 320 -14.96 10.52 -8.68
CA ILE A 320 -14.28 11.76 -9.07
C ILE A 320 -13.32 12.15 -7.96
N GLU A 321 -12.02 12.06 -8.27
CA GLU A 321 -10.96 12.38 -7.31
C GLU A 321 -11.02 13.83 -6.83
N SER A 322 -11.20 14.78 -7.75
CA SER A 322 -11.34 16.20 -7.41
C SER A 322 -12.55 16.50 -6.50
N ALA A 323 -13.63 15.72 -6.60
CA ALA A 323 -14.78 15.86 -5.70
C ALA A 323 -14.47 15.40 -4.27
N LEU A 324 -13.64 14.37 -4.10
CA LEU A 324 -13.16 13.95 -2.79
C LEU A 324 -12.17 14.98 -2.22
N LEU A 325 -11.22 15.46 -3.03
CA LEU A 325 -10.21 16.44 -2.59
C LEU A 325 -10.84 17.75 -2.10
N ILE A 326 -11.78 18.32 -2.87
CA ILE A 326 -12.49 19.55 -2.47
C ILE A 326 -13.27 19.36 -1.16
N ALA A 327 -13.86 18.18 -0.95
CA ALA A 327 -14.55 17.88 0.30
C ALA A 327 -13.58 17.80 1.49
N MET A 328 -12.38 17.23 1.30
CA MET A 328 -11.32 17.18 2.32
C MET A 328 -10.69 18.54 2.61
N GLU A 329 -10.57 19.41 1.60
CA GLU A 329 -10.11 20.80 1.77
C GLU A 329 -11.14 21.62 2.56
N THR A 330 -12.43 21.38 2.32
CA THR A 330 -13.53 22.07 3.01
C THR A 330 -13.66 21.64 4.46
N ASP A 331 -13.39 20.37 4.75
CA ASP A 331 -13.44 19.81 6.09
C ASP A 331 -12.27 18.86 6.34
N VAL A 332 -11.26 19.38 7.01
CA VAL A 332 -10.01 18.68 7.33
C VAL A 332 -10.25 17.43 8.20
N ASN A 333 -11.34 17.39 8.98
CA ASN A 333 -11.66 16.25 9.84
C ASN A 333 -12.50 15.17 9.14
N LEU A 334 -12.91 15.39 7.88
CA LEU A 334 -13.80 14.47 7.15
C LEU A 334 -13.24 13.04 7.09
N PHE A 335 -11.94 12.89 6.85
CA PHE A 335 -11.28 11.59 6.79
C PHE A 335 -11.28 10.90 8.15
N ASP A 336 -10.91 11.62 9.22
CA ASP A 336 -10.88 11.07 10.58
C ASP A 336 -12.28 10.70 11.09
N GLU A 337 -13.30 11.49 10.75
CA GLU A 337 -14.70 11.20 11.06
C GLU A 337 -15.19 9.93 10.34
N ALA A 338 -14.82 9.76 9.06
CA ALA A 338 -15.12 8.55 8.31
C ALA A 338 -14.42 7.34 8.92
N PHE A 339 -13.12 7.48 9.23
CA PHE A 339 -12.30 6.41 9.79
C PHE A 339 -12.81 5.94 11.16
N LYS A 340 -13.18 6.86 12.05
CA LYS A 340 -13.82 6.54 13.35
C LYS A 340 -15.13 5.77 13.20
N GLN A 341 -15.83 5.97 12.09
CA GLN A 341 -17.04 5.24 11.72
C GLN A 341 -16.77 3.98 10.89
N LYS A 342 -15.53 3.49 10.86
CA LYS A 342 -15.12 2.30 10.12
C LYS A 342 -15.32 2.44 8.60
N ILE A 343 -15.21 3.66 8.07
CA ILE A 343 -15.37 3.94 6.64
C ILE A 343 -14.08 4.54 6.08
N ILE A 344 -13.59 3.96 5.01
CA ILE A 344 -12.43 4.46 4.26
C ILE A 344 -12.95 5.11 2.99
N LEU A 345 -12.71 6.41 2.85
CA LEU A 345 -13.01 7.15 1.61
C LEU A 345 -11.97 6.79 0.57
N VAL A 346 -12.42 6.33 -0.60
CA VAL A 346 -11.53 5.94 -1.70
C VAL A 346 -11.98 6.55 -3.03
N SER A 347 -11.01 7.05 -3.77
CA SER A 347 -11.08 7.47 -5.16
C SER A 347 -10.60 6.34 -6.09
N PRO A 348 -10.73 6.45 -7.43
CA PRO A 348 -10.19 5.45 -8.35
C PRO A 348 -8.71 5.17 -8.14
N SER A 349 -7.90 6.20 -7.86
CA SER A 349 -6.45 6.09 -7.62
C SER A 349 -6.15 5.25 -6.38
N THR A 350 -6.76 5.63 -5.26
CA THR A 350 -6.51 5.03 -3.94
C THR A 350 -7.10 3.63 -3.83
N LEU A 351 -8.27 3.39 -4.45
CA LEU A 351 -8.85 2.06 -4.55
C LEU A 351 -7.98 1.13 -5.41
N LEU A 352 -7.51 1.59 -6.57
CA LEU A 352 -6.62 0.79 -7.43
C LEU A 352 -5.35 0.36 -6.68
N VAL A 353 -4.72 1.26 -5.94
CA VAL A 353 -3.54 0.97 -5.12
C VAL A 353 -3.87 -0.04 -4.02
N ALA A 354 -4.98 0.14 -3.31
CA ALA A 354 -5.42 -0.78 -2.26
C ALA A 354 -5.68 -2.19 -2.82
N LEU A 355 -6.38 -2.29 -3.95
CA LEU A 355 -6.69 -3.57 -4.58
C LEU A 355 -5.46 -4.25 -5.19
N ARG A 356 -4.49 -3.51 -5.72
CA ARG A 356 -3.21 -4.09 -6.14
C ARG A 356 -2.37 -4.58 -4.96
N ALA A 357 -2.44 -3.92 -3.80
CA ALA A 357 -1.80 -4.44 -2.60
C ALA A 357 -2.42 -5.78 -2.19
N VAL A 358 -3.74 -5.91 -2.33
CA VAL A 358 -4.47 -7.16 -2.12
C VAL A 358 -4.08 -8.23 -3.15
N GLU A 359 -4.01 -7.90 -4.43
CA GLU A 359 -3.58 -8.82 -5.50
C GLU A 359 -2.18 -9.36 -5.24
N ASN A 360 -1.24 -8.47 -4.93
CA ASN A 360 0.10 -8.84 -4.55
C ASN A 360 0.10 -9.77 -3.32
N SER A 361 -0.79 -9.54 -2.35
CA SER A 361 -0.93 -10.43 -1.19
C SER A 361 -1.36 -11.85 -1.58
N TRP A 362 -2.28 -12.04 -2.54
CA TRP A 362 -2.60 -13.38 -3.04
C TRP A 362 -1.41 -14.02 -3.74
N ARG A 363 -0.61 -13.25 -4.48
CA ARG A 363 0.60 -13.75 -5.14
C ARG A 363 1.60 -14.26 -4.10
N TYR A 364 1.84 -13.50 -3.03
CA TYR A 364 2.68 -13.91 -1.91
C TYR A 364 2.15 -15.18 -1.22
N GLU A 365 0.84 -15.27 -0.96
CA GLU A 365 0.24 -16.45 -0.32
C GLU A 365 0.41 -17.72 -1.19
N LYS A 366 0.17 -17.61 -2.51
CA LYS A 366 0.38 -18.71 -3.46
C LYS A 366 1.84 -19.14 -3.52
N GLN A 367 2.78 -18.19 -3.47
CA GLN A 367 4.21 -18.46 -3.46
C GLN A 367 4.66 -19.13 -2.16
N ALA A 368 4.16 -18.67 -1.01
CA ALA A 368 4.42 -19.28 0.30
C ALA A 368 3.97 -20.74 0.35
N LYS A 369 2.74 -21.04 -0.12
CA LYS A 369 2.23 -22.43 -0.22
C LYS A 369 3.09 -23.31 -1.14
N SER A 370 3.69 -22.73 -2.18
CA SER A 370 4.57 -23.45 -3.11
C SER A 370 5.93 -23.76 -2.47
N ILE A 371 6.48 -22.81 -1.71
CA ILE A 371 7.75 -22.98 -0.97
C ILE A 371 7.63 -24.10 0.08
N THR A 372 6.53 -24.16 0.83
CA THR A 372 6.29 -25.24 1.80
C THR A 372 6.31 -26.63 1.15
N LYS A 373 5.76 -26.76 -0.06
CA LYS A 373 5.81 -28.03 -0.82
C LYS A 373 7.23 -28.39 -1.25
N VAL A 374 8.04 -27.41 -1.63
CA VAL A 374 9.46 -27.62 -1.98
C VAL A 374 10.23 -28.11 -0.75
N TYR A 375 10.04 -27.49 0.42
CA TYR A 375 10.66 -27.94 1.68
C TYR A 375 10.26 -29.37 2.06
N SER A 376 8.96 -29.70 2.00
CA SER A 376 8.49 -31.06 2.29
C SER A 376 9.10 -32.10 1.34
N ARG A 377 9.24 -31.78 0.04
CA ARG A 377 9.92 -32.65 -0.92
C ARG A 377 11.41 -32.78 -0.65
N ALA A 378 12.07 -31.70 -0.23
CA ALA A 378 13.48 -31.75 0.15
C ALA A 378 13.70 -32.62 1.40
N GLU A 379 12.79 -32.57 2.37
CA GLU A 379 12.83 -33.42 3.56
C GLU A 379 12.63 -34.92 3.23
N GLU A 380 11.64 -35.25 2.38
CA GLU A 380 11.44 -36.62 1.90
C GLU A 380 12.67 -37.15 1.15
N LEU A 381 13.24 -36.32 0.26
CA LEU A 381 14.44 -36.66 -0.49
C LEU A 381 15.63 -36.91 0.45
N TYR A 382 15.84 -36.04 1.44
CA TYR A 382 16.89 -36.19 2.44
C TYR A 382 16.73 -37.48 3.24
N LYS A 383 15.51 -37.80 3.70
CA LYS A 383 15.22 -39.04 4.42
C LYS A 383 15.52 -40.28 3.58
N LYS A 384 15.17 -40.25 2.28
CA LYS A 384 15.50 -41.34 1.35
C LYS A 384 17.01 -41.46 1.11
N PHE A 385 17.72 -40.33 1.04
CA PHE A 385 19.16 -40.33 0.89
C PHE A 385 19.88 -40.93 2.10
N VAL A 386 19.44 -40.61 3.33
CA VAL A 386 19.98 -41.22 4.55
C VAL A 386 19.78 -42.74 4.53
N GLY A 387 18.57 -43.22 4.26
CA GLY A 387 18.31 -44.67 4.20
C GLY A 387 19.13 -45.38 3.12
N PHE A 388 19.37 -44.71 1.98
CA PHE A 388 20.22 -45.25 0.93
C PHE A 388 21.70 -45.33 1.33
N VAL A 389 22.20 -44.38 2.13
CA VAL A 389 23.56 -44.44 2.71
C VAL A 389 23.68 -45.63 3.67
N ASP A 390 22.66 -45.88 4.50
CA ASP A 390 22.62 -47.04 5.40
C ASP A 390 22.63 -48.36 4.60
N ASP A 391 21.79 -48.48 3.56
CA ASP A 391 21.76 -49.64 2.67
C ASP A 391 23.14 -49.88 2.02
N MET A 392 23.84 -48.81 1.63
CA MET A 392 25.19 -48.88 1.06
C MET A 392 26.25 -49.34 2.07
N ASP A 393 26.18 -48.89 3.32
CA ASP A 393 27.09 -49.37 4.37
C ASP A 393 26.87 -50.87 4.63
N ASP A 394 25.62 -51.33 4.64
CA ASP A 394 25.29 -52.74 4.79
C ASP A 394 25.76 -53.59 3.61
N ILE A 395 25.59 -53.11 2.37
CA ILE A 395 26.18 -53.75 1.19
C ILE A 395 27.69 -53.86 1.33
N GLY A 396 28.37 -52.80 1.79
CA GLY A 396 29.82 -52.82 2.05
C GLY A 396 30.22 -53.92 3.05
N LYS A 397 29.46 -54.09 4.15
CA LYS A 397 29.67 -55.18 5.12
C LYS A 397 29.50 -56.57 4.47
N HIS A 398 28.50 -56.73 3.62
CA HIS A 398 28.26 -58.01 2.93
C HIS A 398 29.35 -58.35 1.93
N ILE A 399 29.88 -57.37 1.19
CA ILE A 399 31.02 -57.56 0.28
C ILE A 399 32.26 -58.01 1.07
N ASN A 400 32.56 -57.35 2.19
CA ASN A 400 33.68 -57.75 3.04
C ASN A 400 33.54 -59.20 3.54
N ARG A 401 32.35 -59.59 4.01
CA ARG A 401 32.08 -60.98 4.42
C ARG A 401 32.21 -61.98 3.27
N ALA A 402 31.78 -61.61 2.06
CA ALA A 402 31.94 -62.45 0.89
C ALA A 402 33.42 -62.65 0.56
N ASN A 403 34.22 -61.58 0.64
CA ASN A 403 35.67 -61.62 0.46
C ASN A 403 36.35 -62.49 1.53
N ASP A 404 35.98 -62.33 2.81
CA ASP A 404 36.50 -63.17 3.89
C ASP A 404 36.16 -64.66 3.67
N SER A 405 34.94 -64.94 3.18
CA SER A 405 34.52 -66.32 2.87
C SER A 405 35.31 -66.90 1.71
N TYR A 406 35.57 -66.09 0.67
CA TYR A 406 36.42 -66.45 -0.45
C TYR A 406 37.86 -66.74 0.00
N GLU A 407 38.48 -65.84 0.76
CA GLU A 407 39.84 -66.01 1.30
C GLU A 407 39.94 -67.27 2.18
N ASN A 408 38.94 -67.53 3.02
CA ASN A 408 38.88 -68.75 3.82
C ASN A 408 38.78 -70.02 2.97
N ALA A 409 37.95 -70.01 1.92
CA ALA A 409 37.82 -71.14 0.99
C ALA A 409 39.12 -71.35 0.20
N TYR A 410 39.75 -70.27 -0.25
CA TYR A 410 41.01 -70.30 -0.98
C TYR A 410 42.18 -70.77 -0.11
N SER A 411 42.23 -70.35 1.15
CA SER A 411 43.22 -70.83 2.13
C SER A 411 43.10 -72.34 2.36
N LYS A 412 41.88 -72.87 2.49
CA LYS A 412 41.64 -74.32 2.58
C LYS A 412 42.01 -75.06 1.29
N LEU A 413 41.85 -74.43 0.13
CA LEU A 413 42.20 -75.01 -1.15
C LEU A 413 43.73 -75.05 -1.35
N SER A 414 44.42 -73.92 -1.18
CA SER A 414 45.79 -73.70 -1.67
C SER A 414 46.80 -73.28 -0.60
N LYS A 415 46.52 -72.24 0.22
CA LYS A 415 47.54 -71.58 1.06
C LYS A 415 47.77 -72.16 2.48
N GLY A 416 46.80 -72.83 3.08
CA GLY A 416 46.88 -73.32 4.47
C GLY A 416 47.83 -74.51 4.68
N GLN A 417 48.37 -74.68 5.90
CA GLN A 417 49.28 -75.81 6.20
C GLN A 417 48.65 -77.20 5.93
N GLY A 418 47.33 -77.32 6.01
CA GLY A 418 46.55 -78.51 5.65
C GLY A 418 45.76 -78.37 4.34
N SER A 419 46.20 -77.52 3.40
CA SER A 419 45.44 -77.24 2.17
C SER A 419 45.23 -78.49 1.32
N LEU A 420 44.11 -78.54 0.60
CA LEU A 420 43.76 -79.67 -0.27
C LEU A 420 44.81 -79.90 -1.35
N VAL A 421 45.37 -78.83 -1.94
CA VAL A 421 46.46 -78.93 -2.91
C VAL A 421 47.68 -79.59 -2.27
N ARG A 422 48.09 -79.17 -1.07
CA ARG A 422 49.25 -79.74 -0.38
C ARG A 422 49.03 -81.20 0.03
N GLN A 423 47.85 -81.54 0.54
CA GLN A 423 47.48 -82.91 0.90
C GLN A 423 47.45 -83.84 -0.32
N ALA A 424 46.92 -83.36 -1.44
CA ALA A 424 46.93 -84.11 -2.70
C ALA A 424 48.36 -84.34 -3.23
N THR A 425 49.25 -83.34 -3.11
CA THR A 425 50.67 -83.47 -3.49
C THR A 425 51.41 -84.45 -2.57
N MET A 426 51.27 -84.34 -1.25
CA MET A 426 51.89 -85.29 -0.30
C MET A 426 51.41 -86.73 -0.51
N LEU A 427 50.11 -86.92 -0.78
CA LEU A 427 49.56 -88.24 -1.07
C LEU A 427 50.17 -88.83 -2.34
N LYS A 428 50.34 -88.03 -3.41
CA LYS A 428 51.04 -88.45 -4.64
C LYS A 428 52.45 -88.96 -4.34
N ASP A 429 53.20 -88.23 -3.52
CA ASP A 429 54.60 -88.57 -3.19
C ASP A 429 54.71 -89.89 -2.41
N VAL A 430 53.77 -90.15 -1.48
CA VAL A 430 53.78 -91.38 -0.66
C VAL A 430 53.22 -92.60 -1.41
N SER A 431 52.27 -92.41 -2.33
CA SER A 431 51.55 -93.51 -3.00
C SER A 431 52.10 -93.91 -4.38
N ASN A 432 53.16 -93.25 -4.86
CA ASN A 432 53.84 -93.53 -6.14
C ASN A 432 52.91 -93.52 -7.38
N ILE A 433 51.84 -92.71 -7.33
CA ILE A 433 50.84 -92.58 -8.39
C ILE A 433 51.33 -91.55 -9.44
N LYS A 434 51.29 -91.91 -10.73
CA LYS A 434 51.63 -91.01 -11.86
C LYS A 434 50.37 -90.49 -12.58
N PRO A 435 49.84 -89.31 -12.21
CA PRO A 435 48.67 -88.74 -12.87
C PRO A 435 48.98 -88.24 -14.29
N LYS A 436 47.98 -88.27 -15.19
CA LYS A 436 48.11 -87.80 -16.59
C LYS A 436 48.19 -86.28 -16.75
N LYS A 437 47.80 -85.51 -15.72
CA LYS A 437 47.93 -84.05 -15.63
C LYS A 437 48.34 -83.67 -14.20
N GLU A 438 49.31 -82.77 -14.08
CA GLU A 438 49.76 -82.29 -12.77
C GLU A 438 48.98 -81.05 -12.32
N LEU A 439 48.72 -80.99 -11.01
CA LEU A 439 48.24 -79.78 -10.35
C LEU A 439 49.34 -78.73 -10.42
N LYS A 440 49.10 -77.63 -11.13
CA LYS A 440 50.00 -76.49 -11.12
C LYS A 440 49.87 -75.80 -9.76
N ALA A 441 50.97 -75.65 -9.04
CA ALA A 441 51.03 -74.72 -7.92
C ALA A 441 50.75 -73.32 -8.47
N VAL A 442 49.64 -72.73 -8.04
CA VAL A 442 49.29 -71.36 -8.41
C VAL A 442 49.82 -70.48 -7.28
N ASP A 443 51.09 -70.09 -7.38
CA ASP A 443 51.64 -69.01 -6.58
C ASP A 443 51.25 -67.69 -7.26
N TYR A 444 50.26 -67.02 -6.67
CA TYR A 444 50.10 -65.58 -6.84
C TYR A 444 50.68 -64.94 -5.58
N GLU A 445 51.84 -64.30 -5.71
CA GLU A 445 52.33 -63.29 -4.76
C GLU A 445 51.35 -62.13 -4.67
#